data_AF-A0A949NBY3-F1
#
_entry.id   AF-A0A949NBY3-F1
#
_cell.length_a   1.000
_cell.length_b   1.000
_cell.length_c   1.000
_cell.angle_alpha   90.00
_cell.angle_beta   90.00
_cell.angle_gamma   90.00
#
_symmetry.space_group_name_H-M   'P 1'
#
loop_
_entity.id
_entity.type
_entity.pdbx_description
1 polymer ?
#
loop_
_entity_poly.entity_id
_entity_poly.type
_entity_poly.pdbx_seq_one_letter_code
_entity_poly.pdbx_strand_id
1 'polypeptide(L)'
;MQKKDLSKIKWGEIYTCDLGKMKGSVQCGVRPILVVQTNKLNGSSPTVVVAVITSVRKREDIASHIPLETDCGLNEPSMVMLEQIRTIDKAEELISFIGRIEDGETIAKIKDGIRYQFQLMRKRKPIRTGYILSLCPKCRAEFFSVPENILRRVDPLQVEKEPCDKCQVGYGYDYLITKRTKRPNNGGGGLDV
;
A
#
# COMPACT_ATOMS: atom_id res chain seq x y z
N MET A 1 35.53 6.35 12.07
CA MET A 1 34.29 5.75 11.54
C MET A 1 33.11 6.48 12.19
N GLN A 2 32.37 7.29 11.42
CA GLN A 2 31.14 7.92 11.95
C GLN A 2 30.15 6.80 12.25
N LYS A 3 29.67 6.71 13.50
CA LYS A 3 28.56 5.83 13.87
C LYS A 3 27.37 6.21 12.99
N LYS A 4 26.99 5.31 12.06
CA LYS A 4 25.77 5.48 11.27
C LYS A 4 24.61 5.65 12.24
N ASP A 5 23.84 6.71 12.08
CA ASP A 5 22.64 6.93 12.88
C ASP A 5 21.54 5.96 12.41
N LEU A 6 21.62 4.72 12.90
CA LEU A 6 20.71 3.61 12.57
C LEU A 6 19.27 3.86 13.07
N SER A 7 19.04 4.96 13.82
CA SER A 7 17.72 5.37 14.30
C SER A 7 16.83 5.95 13.19
N LYS A 8 17.39 6.25 12.02
CA LYS A 8 16.70 6.95 10.93
C LYS A 8 16.17 6.08 9.79
N ILE A 9 16.25 4.76 9.89
CA ILE A 9 15.80 3.85 8.83
C ILE A 9 14.29 3.99 8.57
N LYS A 10 13.89 4.15 7.32
CA LYS A 10 12.50 4.28 6.86
C LYS A 10 12.08 3.18 5.90
N TRP A 11 10.79 2.93 5.89
CA TRP A 11 10.11 2.07 4.94
C TRP A 11 10.36 2.57 3.51
N GLY A 12 10.65 1.63 2.61
CA GLY A 12 10.94 1.90 1.21
C GLY A 12 12.40 2.27 0.92
N GLU A 13 13.24 2.39 1.94
CA GLU A 13 14.68 2.63 1.76
C GLU A 13 15.41 1.33 1.37
N ILE A 14 16.46 1.50 0.58
CA ILE A 14 17.29 0.43 0.05
C ILE A 14 18.68 0.54 0.69
N TYR A 15 19.18 -0.59 1.20
CA TYR A 15 20.50 -0.68 1.79
C TYR A 15 21.27 -1.87 1.24
N THR A 16 22.59 -1.76 1.17
CA THR A 16 23.49 -2.91 1.10
C THR A 16 23.47 -3.62 2.45
N CYS A 17 23.30 -4.94 2.45
CA CYS A 17 23.24 -5.77 3.65
C CYS A 17 24.09 -7.04 3.46
N ASP A 18 24.81 -7.47 4.48
CA ASP A 18 25.43 -8.80 4.52
C ASP A 18 24.42 -9.80 5.10
N LEU A 19 23.91 -10.71 4.27
CA LEU A 19 22.95 -11.73 4.66
C LEU A 19 23.62 -13.05 5.08
N GLY A 20 24.95 -13.05 5.20
CA GLY A 20 25.78 -14.18 5.61
C GLY A 20 25.85 -15.29 4.55
N LYS A 21 26.13 -16.52 5.00
CA LYS A 21 26.16 -17.72 4.16
C LYS A 21 24.99 -18.63 4.52
N MET A 22 24.15 -18.95 3.54
CA MET A 22 23.01 -19.84 3.71
C MET A 22 23.13 -21.06 2.80
N LYS A 23 22.33 -22.10 3.06
CA LYS A 23 22.23 -23.30 2.23
C LYS A 23 20.92 -23.29 1.42
N GLY A 24 20.95 -23.89 0.24
CA GLY A 24 19.76 -24.04 -0.61
C GLY A 24 19.32 -22.72 -1.24
N SER A 25 18.00 -22.55 -1.39
CA SER A 25 17.40 -21.41 -2.12
C SER A 25 17.23 -20.13 -1.31
N VAL A 26 17.69 -20.12 -0.05
CA VAL A 26 17.66 -18.90 0.79
C VAL A 26 18.69 -17.91 0.27
N GLN A 27 18.25 -16.70 -0.03
CA GLN A 27 19.16 -15.66 -0.50
C GLN A 27 20.16 -15.26 0.58
N CYS A 28 21.42 -15.11 0.16
CA CYS A 28 22.56 -14.84 1.03
C CYS A 28 23.62 -13.96 0.33
N GLY A 29 24.72 -13.71 1.03
CA GLY A 29 25.80 -12.83 0.60
C GLY A 29 25.48 -11.35 0.79
N VAL A 30 26.41 -10.51 0.34
CA VAL A 30 26.26 -9.05 0.37
C VAL A 30 25.42 -8.61 -0.82
N ARG A 31 24.26 -8.02 -0.56
CA ARG A 31 23.35 -7.57 -1.61
C ARG A 31 22.40 -6.45 -1.18
N PRO A 32 21.76 -5.75 -2.13
CA PRO A 32 20.74 -4.78 -1.80
C PRO A 32 19.52 -5.45 -1.16
N ILE A 33 18.93 -4.76 -0.19
CA ILE A 33 17.68 -5.12 0.48
C ILE A 33 16.74 -3.92 0.52
N LEU A 34 15.45 -4.18 0.60
CA LEU A 34 14.40 -3.19 0.77
C LEU A 34 13.87 -3.24 2.21
N VAL A 35 13.80 -2.10 2.89
CA VAL A 35 13.15 -2.00 4.21
C VAL A 35 11.64 -2.05 4.06
N VAL A 36 11.02 -3.08 4.65
CA VAL A 36 9.56 -3.30 4.59
C VAL A 36 8.86 -3.18 5.95
N GLN A 37 9.61 -3.00 7.03
CA GLN A 37 9.09 -2.74 8.38
C GLN A 37 8.58 -1.29 8.54
N THR A 38 7.58 -1.11 9.40
CA THR A 38 7.02 0.22 9.71
C THR A 38 8.05 1.15 10.35
N ASN A 39 7.99 2.44 10.01
CA ASN A 39 8.91 3.47 10.54
C ASN A 39 8.94 3.56 12.07
N LYS A 40 7.81 3.30 12.74
CA LYS A 40 7.74 3.31 14.21
C LYS A 40 8.66 2.26 14.81
N LEU A 41 8.58 1.02 14.31
CA LEU A 41 9.43 -0.09 14.77
C LEU A 41 10.88 0.11 14.32
N ASN A 42 11.10 0.71 13.15
CA ASN A 42 12.45 1.06 12.70
C ASN A 42 13.10 2.11 13.62
N GLY A 43 12.34 3.02 14.23
CA GLY A 43 12.92 3.97 15.18
C GLY A 43 13.24 3.38 16.55
N SER A 44 12.53 2.32 16.97
CA SER A 44 12.58 1.81 18.35
C SER A 44 13.27 0.46 18.53
N SER A 45 13.41 -0.33 17.46
CA SER A 45 13.97 -1.70 17.52
C SER A 45 15.45 -1.73 17.14
N PRO A 46 16.29 -2.60 17.72
CA PRO A 46 17.63 -2.89 17.19
C PRO A 46 17.58 -3.62 15.84
N THR A 47 16.45 -4.26 15.52
CA THR A 47 16.26 -5.04 14.28
C THR A 47 15.32 -4.36 13.29
N VAL A 48 15.39 -4.79 12.03
CA VAL A 48 14.51 -4.34 10.94
C VAL A 48 14.11 -5.51 10.04
N VAL A 49 12.86 -5.52 9.56
CA VAL A 49 12.40 -6.49 8.56
C VAL A 49 12.64 -5.93 7.16
N VAL A 50 13.31 -6.75 6.33
CA VAL A 50 13.75 -6.41 4.98
C VAL A 50 13.32 -7.49 3.97
N ALA A 51 13.17 -7.11 2.72
CA ALA A 51 13.01 -8.02 1.59
C ALA A 51 14.26 -7.98 0.71
N VAL A 52 14.69 -9.13 0.19
CA VAL A 52 15.89 -9.21 -0.64
C VAL A 52 15.65 -8.64 -2.03
N ILE A 53 16.66 -7.95 -2.58
CA ILE A 53 16.70 -7.51 -3.98
C ILE A 53 17.72 -8.35 -4.76
N THR A 54 17.42 -8.64 -6.02
CA THR A 54 18.30 -9.32 -6.97
C THR A 54 18.32 -8.56 -8.29
N SER A 55 19.46 -8.51 -8.99
CA SER A 55 19.53 -7.99 -10.36
C SER A 55 19.02 -8.99 -11.40
N VAL A 56 18.92 -10.27 -11.03
CA VAL A 56 18.34 -11.30 -11.91
C VAL A 56 16.82 -11.15 -11.98
N ARG A 57 16.33 -10.54 -13.06
CA ARG A 57 14.89 -10.48 -13.36
C ARG A 57 14.41 -11.80 -13.95
N LYS A 58 13.51 -12.49 -13.26
CA LYS A 58 12.86 -13.71 -13.72
C LYS A 58 11.49 -13.86 -13.10
N ARG A 59 10.59 -14.57 -13.78
CA ARG A 59 9.27 -14.95 -13.26
C ARG A 59 8.46 -13.74 -12.75
N GLU A 60 8.35 -12.70 -13.57
CA GLU A 60 7.55 -11.50 -13.26
C GLU A 60 6.03 -11.80 -13.18
N ASP A 61 5.63 -13.02 -13.55
CA ASP A 61 4.29 -13.57 -13.34
C ASP A 61 3.94 -13.81 -11.86
N ILE A 62 4.95 -13.87 -10.98
CA ILE A 62 4.77 -14.18 -9.56
C ILE A 62 4.53 -12.89 -8.77
N ALA A 63 3.44 -12.83 -8.00
CA ALA A 63 3.05 -11.65 -7.23
C ALA A 63 4.06 -11.20 -6.15
N SER A 64 4.98 -12.08 -5.74
CA SER A 64 6.06 -11.75 -4.80
C SER A 64 7.28 -11.10 -5.48
N HIS A 65 7.34 -11.12 -6.81
CA HIS A 65 8.42 -10.54 -7.60
C HIS A 65 8.02 -9.15 -8.10
N ILE A 66 8.64 -8.11 -7.56
CA ILE A 66 8.34 -6.73 -7.96
C ILE A 66 9.54 -6.14 -8.71
N PRO A 67 9.43 -5.87 -10.03
CA PRO A 67 10.48 -5.18 -10.77
C PRO A 67 10.76 -3.79 -10.21
N LEU A 68 12.04 -3.40 -10.19
CA LEU A 68 12.52 -2.08 -9.81
C LEU A 68 13.41 -1.52 -10.90
N GLU A 69 13.12 -0.31 -11.37
CA GLU A 69 14.01 0.44 -12.24
C GLU A 69 15.13 1.12 -11.42
N THR A 70 16.01 1.85 -12.10
CA THR A 70 17.21 2.47 -11.50
C THR A 70 16.94 3.80 -10.80
N ASP A 71 15.71 4.31 -10.87
CA ASP A 71 15.25 5.56 -10.24
C ASP A 71 15.27 5.54 -8.70
N CYS A 72 15.44 4.36 -8.09
CA CYS A 72 15.54 4.17 -6.66
C CYS A 72 16.99 4.11 -6.10
N GLY A 73 17.99 4.44 -6.92
CA GLY A 73 19.42 4.46 -6.55
C GLY A 73 20.18 3.17 -6.85
N LEU A 74 19.53 2.16 -7.42
CA LEU A 74 20.18 0.94 -7.89
C LEU A 74 20.93 1.21 -9.21
N ASN A 75 22.08 0.56 -9.40
CA ASN A 75 22.92 0.74 -10.58
C ASN A 75 22.34 0.08 -11.84
N GLU A 76 21.48 -0.93 -11.67
CA GLU A 76 20.88 -1.68 -12.77
C GLU A 76 19.44 -2.08 -12.43
N PRO A 77 18.60 -2.28 -13.47
CA PRO A 77 17.25 -2.82 -13.32
C PRO A 77 17.26 -4.10 -12.47
N SER A 78 16.46 -4.12 -11.41
CA SER A 78 16.47 -5.17 -10.38
C SER A 78 15.06 -5.65 -10.05
N MET A 79 14.93 -6.51 -9.02
CA MET A 79 13.67 -7.09 -8.57
C MET A 79 13.67 -7.33 -7.06
N VAL A 80 12.60 -6.95 -6.37
CA VAL A 80 12.33 -7.35 -4.97
C VAL A 80 11.74 -8.75 -4.95
N MET A 81 12.26 -9.62 -4.08
CA MET A 81 11.76 -10.97 -3.84
C MET A 81 11.06 -11.03 -2.46
N LEU A 82 9.74 -10.87 -2.44
CA LEU A 82 8.96 -10.78 -1.20
C LEU A 82 8.81 -12.13 -0.47
N GLU A 83 9.10 -13.25 -1.12
CA GLU A 83 9.23 -14.54 -0.47
C GLU A 83 10.55 -14.69 0.30
N GLN A 84 11.51 -13.79 0.07
CA GLN A 84 12.82 -13.74 0.74
C GLN A 84 12.84 -12.61 1.80
N ILE A 85 11.78 -12.49 2.59
CA ILE A 85 11.72 -11.54 3.71
C ILE A 85 12.47 -12.09 4.93
N ARG A 86 13.27 -11.24 5.58
CA ARG A 86 14.05 -11.58 6.77
C ARG A 86 14.06 -10.43 7.78
N THR A 87 14.18 -10.76 9.05
CA THR A 87 14.57 -9.82 10.11
C THR A 87 16.09 -9.81 10.21
N ILE A 88 16.69 -8.62 10.24
CA ILE A 88 18.14 -8.43 10.38
C ILE A 88 18.45 -7.52 11.56
N ASP A 89 19.65 -7.66 12.13
CA ASP A 89 20.23 -6.70 13.06
C ASP A 89 20.83 -5.51 12.31
N LYS A 90 20.48 -4.29 12.72
CA LYS A 90 20.91 -3.07 12.03
C LYS A 90 22.40 -2.77 12.21
N ALA A 91 22.97 -3.12 13.34
CA ALA A 91 24.37 -2.82 13.65
C ALA A 91 25.31 -3.81 12.98
N GLU A 92 24.89 -5.08 12.91
CA GLU A 92 25.72 -6.17 12.40
C GLU A 92 25.59 -6.38 10.90
N GLU A 93 24.38 -6.29 10.33
CA GLU A 93 24.11 -6.73 8.95
C GLU A 93 23.98 -5.58 7.95
N LEU A 94 23.56 -4.37 8.37
CA LEU A 94 23.40 -3.23 7.45
C LEU A 94 24.74 -2.54 7.16
N ILE A 95 25.08 -2.44 5.87
CA ILE A 95 26.36 -1.88 5.41
C ILE A 95 26.20 -0.43 4.99
N SER A 96 25.39 -0.10 3.98
CA SER A 96 25.30 1.25 3.42
C SER A 96 23.96 1.57 2.79
N PHE A 97 23.53 2.82 2.88
CA PHE A 97 22.34 3.31 2.18
C PHE A 97 22.63 3.36 0.67
N ILE A 98 21.65 2.97 -0.13
CA ILE A 98 21.69 3.01 -1.61
C ILE A 98 20.74 4.08 -2.12
N GLY A 99 19.48 4.05 -1.67
CA GLY A 99 18.45 4.94 -2.17
C GLY A 99 17.08 4.60 -1.61
N ARG A 100 16.02 4.99 -2.30
CA ARG A 100 14.64 4.84 -1.83
C ARG A 100 13.67 4.72 -2.99
N ILE A 101 12.64 3.89 -2.80
CA ILE A 101 11.52 3.81 -3.73
C ILE A 101 10.56 4.98 -3.45
N GLU A 102 10.38 5.83 -4.45
CA GLU A 102 9.46 6.98 -4.39
C GLU A 102 8.21 6.79 -5.26
N ASP A 103 8.30 5.96 -6.31
CA ASP A 103 7.18 5.70 -7.21
C ASP A 103 5.98 5.08 -6.47
N GLY A 104 4.83 5.75 -6.57
CA GLY A 104 3.62 5.38 -5.86
C GLY A 104 3.03 4.05 -6.32
N GLU A 105 3.18 3.70 -7.60
CA GLU A 105 2.66 2.45 -8.16
C GLU A 105 3.48 1.26 -7.66
N THR A 106 4.81 1.36 -7.69
CA THR A 106 5.74 0.36 -7.16
C THR A 106 5.54 0.16 -5.67
N ILE A 107 5.36 1.25 -4.91
CA ILE A 107 5.02 1.20 -3.47
C ILE A 107 3.71 0.43 -3.24
N ALA A 108 2.70 0.64 -4.08
CA ALA A 108 1.42 -0.06 -3.99
C ALA A 108 1.60 -1.57 -4.29
N LYS A 109 2.32 -1.91 -5.36
CA LYS A 109 2.64 -3.29 -5.74
C LYS A 109 3.38 -4.03 -4.64
N ILE A 110 4.39 -3.43 -4.01
CA ILE A 110 5.12 -4.02 -2.87
C ILE A 110 4.17 -4.31 -1.70
N LYS A 111 3.31 -3.34 -1.35
CA LYS A 111 2.35 -3.52 -0.25
C LYS A 111 1.32 -4.62 -0.55
N ASP A 112 0.89 -4.75 -1.80
CA ASP A 112 -0.04 -5.80 -2.23
C ASP A 112 0.65 -7.16 -2.30
N GLY A 113 1.88 -7.24 -2.78
CA GLY A 113 2.70 -8.45 -2.76
C GLY A 113 2.96 -8.95 -1.33
N ILE A 114 3.24 -8.06 -0.38
CA ILE A 114 3.37 -8.42 1.06
C ILE A 114 2.04 -8.99 1.58
N ARG A 115 0.89 -8.38 1.22
CA ARG A 115 -0.41 -8.90 1.64
C ARG A 115 -0.67 -10.29 1.06
N TYR A 116 -0.33 -10.50 -0.21
CA TYR A 116 -0.47 -11.78 -0.87
C TYR A 116 0.40 -12.85 -0.20
N GLN A 117 1.70 -12.56 0.01
CA GLN A 117 2.67 -13.47 0.63
C GLN A 117 2.22 -13.99 1.99
N PHE A 118 1.66 -13.12 2.83
CA PHE A 118 1.20 -13.48 4.18
C PHE A 118 -0.30 -13.79 4.25
N GLN A 119 -0.96 -13.97 3.11
CA GLN A 119 -2.41 -14.25 3.02
C GLN A 119 -3.28 -13.22 3.77
N LEU A 120 -2.80 -11.98 3.88
CA LEU A 120 -3.48 -10.83 4.48
C LEU A 120 -4.43 -10.17 3.49
N MET A 121 -5.11 -10.99 2.69
CA MET A 121 -6.01 -10.56 1.63
C MET A 121 -7.14 -9.74 2.24
N ARG A 122 -7.17 -8.44 1.95
CA ARG A 122 -8.33 -7.63 2.26
C ARG A 122 -9.42 -8.02 1.29
N LYS A 123 -10.62 -8.33 1.80
CA LYS A 123 -11.83 -8.28 0.96
C LYS A 123 -11.79 -6.94 0.24
N ARG A 124 -11.74 -6.94 -1.10
CA ARG A 124 -11.89 -5.71 -1.88
C ARG A 124 -13.12 -5.05 -1.29
N LYS A 125 -12.96 -3.87 -0.69
CA LYS A 125 -14.14 -3.07 -0.35
C LYS A 125 -14.88 -2.97 -1.69
N PRO A 126 -16.17 -3.33 -1.77
CA PRO A 126 -16.89 -3.17 -3.03
C PRO A 126 -16.62 -1.74 -3.46
N ILE A 127 -16.07 -1.58 -4.68
CA ILE A 127 -15.97 -0.26 -5.30
C ILE A 127 -17.39 0.26 -5.17
N ARG A 128 -17.60 1.30 -4.36
CA ARG A 128 -18.91 1.91 -4.27
C ARG A 128 -19.06 2.67 -5.57
N THR A 129 -19.48 1.97 -6.62
CA THR A 129 -19.94 2.58 -7.84
C THR A 129 -21.08 3.51 -7.45
N GLY A 130 -20.88 4.77 -7.76
CA GLY A 130 -21.76 5.87 -7.41
C GLY A 130 -21.61 6.95 -8.44
N TYR A 131 -22.56 7.86 -8.48
CA TYR A 131 -22.51 9.03 -9.33
C TYR A 131 -22.24 10.26 -8.48
N ILE A 132 -21.50 11.21 -9.06
CA ILE A 132 -21.26 12.52 -8.46
C ILE A 132 -22.31 13.46 -9.04
N LEU A 133 -23.00 14.19 -8.16
CA LEU A 133 -23.91 15.26 -8.56
C LEU A 133 -23.68 16.50 -7.68
N SER A 134 -23.70 17.66 -8.30
CA SER A 134 -23.76 18.97 -7.66
C SER A 134 -25.21 19.19 -7.20
N LEU A 135 -25.44 19.21 -5.88
CA LEU A 135 -26.80 19.29 -5.31
C LEU A 135 -26.99 20.49 -4.40
N CYS A 136 -28.05 21.26 -4.65
CA CYS A 136 -28.49 22.32 -3.74
C CYS A 136 -29.06 21.73 -2.43
N PRO A 137 -29.21 22.53 -1.35
CA PRO A 137 -29.68 22.02 -0.05
C PRO A 137 -31.02 21.27 -0.10
N LYS A 138 -31.96 21.73 -0.94
CA LYS A 138 -33.27 21.09 -1.13
C LYS A 138 -33.14 19.72 -1.80
N CYS A 139 -32.50 19.67 -2.96
CA CYS A 139 -32.30 18.41 -3.70
C CYS A 139 -31.42 17.42 -2.93
N ARG A 140 -30.40 17.89 -2.21
CA ARG A 140 -29.62 17.08 -1.27
C ARG A 140 -30.52 16.40 -0.24
N ALA A 141 -31.44 17.14 0.38
CA ALA A 141 -32.32 16.59 1.41
C ALA A 141 -33.21 15.47 0.84
N GLU A 142 -33.70 15.63 -0.39
CA GLU A 142 -34.47 14.59 -1.10
C GLU A 142 -33.64 13.34 -1.40
N PHE A 143 -32.37 13.48 -1.82
CA PHE A 143 -31.50 12.33 -2.02
C PHE A 143 -31.11 11.65 -0.70
N PHE A 144 -30.96 12.44 0.38
CA PHE A 144 -30.64 11.95 1.73
C PHE A 144 -31.82 11.23 2.38
N SER A 145 -33.06 11.62 2.08
CA SER A 145 -34.26 10.98 2.64
C SER A 145 -34.48 9.56 2.13
N VAL A 146 -33.91 9.21 0.96
CA VAL A 146 -33.91 7.84 0.44
C VAL A 146 -32.98 6.97 1.30
N PRO A 147 -33.49 5.98 2.08
CA PRO A 147 -32.70 5.27 3.08
C PRO A 147 -31.53 4.46 2.52
N GLU A 148 -31.63 4.06 1.25
CA GLU A 148 -30.61 3.32 0.53
C GLU A 148 -29.43 4.20 0.13
N ASN A 149 -29.59 5.51 0.08
CA ASN A 149 -28.55 6.40 -0.37
C ASN A 149 -27.58 6.73 0.77
N ILE A 150 -26.31 6.86 0.41
CA ILE A 150 -25.25 7.43 1.24
C ILE A 150 -24.69 8.59 0.44
N LEU A 151 -24.86 9.79 0.99
CA LEU A 151 -24.33 11.02 0.41
C LEU A 151 -23.07 11.42 1.19
N ARG A 152 -21.99 11.71 0.46
CA ARG A 152 -20.77 12.28 1.03
C ARG A 152 -20.31 13.43 0.15
N ARG A 153 -19.82 14.51 0.76
CA ARG A 153 -19.11 15.55 0.01
C ARG A 153 -17.92 14.90 -0.69
N VAL A 154 -17.78 15.17 -1.99
CA VAL A 154 -16.58 14.76 -2.74
C VAL A 154 -15.39 15.51 -2.17
N ASP A 155 -15.51 16.84 -2.10
CA ASP A 155 -14.60 17.72 -1.39
C ASP A 155 -15.33 18.45 -0.24
N PRO A 156 -15.01 18.11 1.03
CA PRO A 156 -15.50 18.84 2.19
C PRO A 156 -15.09 20.32 2.25
N LEU A 157 -14.02 20.71 1.56
CA LEU A 157 -13.45 22.06 1.56
C LEU A 157 -13.91 22.92 0.38
N GLN A 158 -14.67 22.37 -0.57
CA GLN A 158 -15.22 23.11 -1.70
C GLN A 158 -16.00 24.34 -1.20
N VAL A 159 -15.52 25.51 -1.61
CA VAL A 159 -16.06 26.84 -1.26
C VAL A 159 -17.08 27.28 -2.30
N GLU A 160 -16.73 27.15 -3.58
CA GLU A 160 -17.57 27.54 -4.70
C GLU A 160 -18.71 26.55 -4.91
N LYS A 161 -19.89 27.08 -5.21
CA LYS A 161 -21.09 26.27 -5.44
C LYS A 161 -21.39 26.22 -6.93
N GLU A 162 -21.72 25.02 -7.40
CA GLU A 162 -22.11 24.79 -8.78
C GLU A 162 -23.63 24.77 -8.94
N PRO A 163 -24.17 25.02 -10.15
CA PRO A 163 -25.57 24.79 -10.45
C PRO A 163 -25.99 23.36 -10.06
N CYS A 164 -27.18 23.22 -9.51
CA CYS A 164 -27.69 21.94 -9.07
C CYS A 164 -28.06 21.06 -10.26
N ASP A 165 -27.43 19.90 -10.42
CA ASP A 165 -27.67 18.97 -11.52
C ASP A 165 -29.13 18.49 -11.59
N LYS A 166 -29.80 18.40 -10.44
CA LYS A 166 -31.18 17.91 -10.37
C LYS A 166 -32.22 18.95 -10.76
N CYS A 167 -32.15 20.16 -10.18
CA CYS A 167 -33.20 21.16 -10.36
C CYS A 167 -32.81 22.30 -11.30
N GLN A 168 -31.53 22.47 -11.62
CA GLN A 168 -31.00 23.52 -12.49
C GLN A 168 -31.35 24.96 -12.08
N VAL A 169 -31.87 25.16 -10.86
CA VAL A 169 -32.29 26.47 -10.32
C VAL A 169 -31.46 26.86 -9.08
N GLY A 170 -31.17 25.91 -8.21
CA GLY A 170 -30.38 26.14 -7.00
C GLY A 170 -28.89 25.94 -7.22
N TYR A 171 -28.08 26.42 -6.29
CA TYR A 171 -26.63 26.19 -6.26
C TYR A 171 -26.24 25.28 -5.09
N GLY A 172 -25.25 24.43 -5.31
CA GLY A 172 -24.96 23.27 -4.48
C GLY A 172 -23.49 22.88 -4.44
N TYR A 173 -23.25 21.72 -3.85
CA TYR A 173 -21.91 21.13 -3.75
C TYR A 173 -21.91 19.73 -4.31
N ASP A 174 -20.72 19.21 -4.56
CA ASP A 174 -20.53 17.91 -5.18
C ASP A 174 -20.72 16.82 -4.13
N TYR A 175 -21.65 15.91 -4.39
CA TYR A 175 -21.91 14.75 -3.57
C TYR A 175 -21.65 13.47 -4.33
N LEU A 176 -20.77 12.63 -3.78
CA LEU A 176 -20.70 11.22 -4.17
C LEU A 176 -21.90 10.50 -3.56
N ILE A 177 -22.79 10.01 -4.42
CA ILE A 177 -24.00 9.28 -4.05
C ILE A 177 -23.74 7.80 -4.28
N THR A 178 -23.78 7.02 -3.20
CA THR A 178 -23.56 5.57 -3.24
C THR A 178 -24.73 4.84 -2.61
N LYS A 179 -25.03 3.62 -3.08
CA LYS A 179 -26.06 2.78 -2.46
C LYS A 179 -25.50 2.03 -1.25
N ARG A 180 -26.30 1.90 -0.19
CA ARG A 180 -26.03 0.99 0.94
C ARG A 180 -26.05 -0.43 0.39
N THR A 181 -24.92 -1.13 0.45
CA THR A 181 -24.89 -2.58 0.19
C THR A 181 -25.73 -3.29 1.25
N LYS A 182 -26.78 -4.02 0.84
CA LYS A 182 -27.47 -4.97 1.73
C LYS A 182 -26.41 -5.95 2.25
N ARG A 183 -26.24 -6.07 3.57
CA ARG A 183 -25.49 -7.21 4.12
C ARG A 183 -26.29 -8.47 3.74
N PRO A 184 -25.70 -9.50 3.12
CA PRO A 184 -26.40 -10.77 3.00
C PRO A 184 -26.74 -11.25 4.41
N ASN A 185 -27.98 -11.70 4.58
CA ASN A 185 -28.46 -12.28 5.82
C ASN A 185 -27.55 -13.49 6.11
N ASN A 186 -26.74 -13.45 7.17
CA ASN A 186 -26.07 -14.65 7.67
C ASN A 186 -27.15 -15.51 8.35
N GLY A 187 -27.96 -16.17 7.54
CA GLY A 187 -28.74 -17.32 7.98
C GLY A 187 -27.76 -18.45 8.25
N GLY A 188 -27.80 -18.96 9.49
CA GLY A 188 -26.94 -20.04 9.93
C GLY A 188 -27.08 -21.29 9.06
N GLY A 189 -25.94 -21.87 8.71
CA GLY A 189 -25.82 -23.20 8.14
C GLY A 189 -24.54 -23.78 8.71
N GLY A 190 -24.68 -24.86 9.48
CA GLY A 190 -23.58 -25.54 10.15
C GLY A 190 -22.53 -26.04 9.17
N LEU A 191 -21.30 -26.08 9.65
CA LEU A 191 -20.24 -26.89 9.06
C LEU A 191 -20.48 -28.32 9.55
N ASP A 192 -21.05 -29.16 8.69
CA ASP A 192 -20.89 -30.60 8.78
C ASP A 192 -19.66 -31.00 7.93
N VAL A 193 -18.78 -31.75 8.60
CA VAL A 193 -17.62 -32.56 8.17
C VAL A 193 -16.40 -31.85 7.57
#